data_AF-A0AAV2BSE9-F1
#
_entry.id   AF-A0AAV2BSE9-F1
#
_cell.length_a   1.000
_cell.length_b   1.000
_cell.length_c   1.000
_cell.angle_alpha   90.00
_cell.angle_beta   90.00
_cell.angle_gamma   90.00
#
_symmetry.space_group_name_H-M   'P 1'
#
loop_
_entity.id
_entity.type
_entity.pdbx_description
1 polymer ?
#
loop_
_entity_poly.entity_id
_entity_poly.type
_entity_poly.pdbx_seq_one_letter_code
_entity_poly.pdbx_strand_id
1 'polypeptide(L)'
;MFLINFICVKIHLMGKKENMMYAYLDDEDSKSDFNCKAAISVKIKKGGKRTYYQDEYVKKGYKGIMRICFIHTHLIDKAEVLNMARQSEETRKAFVGYFTEGMSPSEAIRNHEEILLLEGHEDLGDSRKNPPEHWVYSLYEEWTKQIKNRLHLESQLTRYKSSLF
;
A
#
# COMPACT_ATOMS: atom_id res chain seq x y z
N MET A 1 9.29 -5.78 3.46
CA MET A 1 10.00 -4.49 3.58
C MET A 1 9.00 -3.40 3.20
N PHE A 2 8.33 -2.78 4.18
CA PHE A 2 7.27 -1.79 3.88
C PHE A 2 7.89 -0.40 3.70
N LEU A 3 7.71 0.17 2.50
CA LEU A 3 8.10 1.53 2.15
C LEU A 3 7.29 2.52 2.99
N ILE A 4 7.96 3.18 3.92
CA ILE A 4 7.41 4.29 4.70
C ILE A 4 7.37 5.50 3.78
N ASN A 5 6.19 5.85 3.26
CA ASN A 5 5.99 7.09 2.53
C ASN A 5 6.12 8.27 3.51
N PHE A 6 7.07 9.15 3.22
CA PHE A 6 7.34 10.38 3.96
C PHE A 6 6.16 11.34 3.82
N ILE A 7 5.57 11.78 4.94
CA ILE A 7 4.57 12.85 4.93
C ILE A 7 4.93 13.97 5.91
N CYS A 8 5.01 15.15 5.30
CA CYS A 8 5.09 16.53 5.78
C CYS A 8 5.11 16.79 7.30
N VAL A 9 6.28 17.24 7.78
CA VAL A 9 6.48 17.69 9.17
C VAL A 9 6.28 19.21 9.24
N LYS A 10 5.18 19.67 9.84
CA LYS A 10 5.05 21.09 10.24
C LYS A 10 5.57 21.28 11.67
N ILE A 11 6.82 21.70 11.78
CA ILE A 11 7.45 22.01 13.07
C ILE A 11 7.00 23.40 13.52
N HIS A 12 6.17 23.48 14.57
CA HIS A 12 5.87 24.73 15.25
C HIS A 12 6.67 24.86 16.55
N LEU A 13 7.65 25.75 16.55
CA LEU A 13 8.35 26.21 17.75
C LEU A 13 7.50 27.31 18.40
N MET A 14 6.60 26.95 19.33
CA MET A 14 5.83 27.96 20.05
C MET A 14 6.52 28.38 21.35
N GLY A 15 6.84 29.67 21.43
CA GLY A 15 6.97 30.40 22.68
C GLY A 15 5.58 30.91 23.11
N LYS A 16 5.15 30.49 24.30
CA LYS A 16 3.87 30.78 25.01
C LYS A 16 2.71 29.82 24.74
N LYS A 17 1.97 29.60 25.85
CA LYS A 17 0.85 28.67 26.01
C LYS A 17 -0.32 29.10 25.13
N GLU A 18 -0.59 28.36 24.07
CA GLU A 18 -1.90 28.36 23.43
C GLU A 18 -2.43 26.92 23.41
N ASN A 19 -3.68 26.76 23.89
CA ASN A 19 -4.43 25.51 23.79
C ASN A 19 -4.78 25.32 22.31
N MET A 20 -4.05 24.44 21.61
CA MET A 20 -4.42 24.02 20.26
C MET A 20 -5.53 22.97 20.35
N MET A 21 -6.77 23.39 20.07
CA MET A 21 -7.90 22.51 19.73
C MET A 21 -7.71 22.08 18.27
N TYR A 22 -7.57 20.78 18.02
CA TYR A 22 -7.54 20.24 16.66
C TYR A 22 -8.99 19.97 16.22
N ALA A 23 -9.47 20.71 15.22
CA ALA A 23 -10.68 20.38 14.50
C ALA A 23 -10.35 19.25 13.51
N TYR A 24 -11.03 18.11 13.64
CA TYR A 24 -11.03 17.08 12.62
C TYR A 24 -11.99 17.54 11.52
N LEU A 25 -11.48 17.68 10.30
CA LEU A 25 -12.34 17.76 9.12
C LEU A 25 -12.75 16.32 8.81
N ASP A 26 -14.02 16.02 9.08
CA ASP A 26 -14.66 14.78 8.66
C ASP A 26 -14.90 14.87 7.15
N ASP A 27 -13.88 14.51 6.37
CA ASP A 27 -14.06 14.22 4.96
C ASP A 27 -14.67 12.81 4.88
N GLU A 28 -15.83 12.68 4.21
CA GLU A 28 -16.51 11.41 3.96
C GLU A 28 -15.58 10.48 3.15
N ASP A 29 -14.84 9.62 3.86
CA ASP A 29 -13.86 8.74 3.23
C ASP A 29 -14.55 7.55 2.53
N SER A 30 -14.15 7.34 1.28
CA SER A 30 -14.58 6.23 0.45
C SER A 30 -14.14 4.88 1.05
N LYS A 31 -14.97 3.84 0.85
CA LYS A 31 -14.90 2.55 1.55
C LYS A 31 -13.62 1.70 1.32
N SER A 32 -12.65 2.17 0.53
CA SER A 32 -11.47 1.40 0.10
C SER A 32 -10.12 2.04 0.39
N ASP A 33 -10.08 3.19 1.07
CA ASP A 33 -8.82 3.91 1.22
C ASP A 33 -8.02 3.38 2.41
N PHE A 34 -6.97 2.60 2.10
CA PHE A 34 -5.85 2.29 3.01
C PHE A 34 -5.01 3.54 3.35
N ASN A 35 -5.61 4.73 3.32
CA ASN A 35 -4.98 6.01 3.55
C ASN A 35 -5.00 6.34 5.05
N CYS A 36 -4.37 5.49 5.86
CA CYS A 36 -4.26 5.74 7.30
C CYS A 36 -3.42 7.00 7.55
N LYS A 37 -4.08 8.04 8.06
CA LYS A 37 -3.40 9.28 8.46
C LYS A 37 -2.60 9.00 9.74
N ALA A 38 -1.27 9.06 9.64
CA ALA A 38 -0.38 9.04 10.80
C ALA A 38 -0.05 10.47 11.23
N ALA A 39 -0.04 10.72 12.54
CA ALA A 39 0.29 12.03 13.11
C ALA A 39 1.48 11.90 14.06
N ILE A 40 2.50 12.75 13.88
CA ILE A 40 3.64 12.85 14.78
C ILE A 40 3.57 14.19 15.53
N SER A 41 3.52 14.13 16.86
CA SER A 41 3.56 15.30 17.74
C SER A 41 4.89 15.35 18.47
N VAL A 42 5.71 16.36 18.18
CA VAL A 42 6.99 16.60 18.86
C VAL A 42 6.86 17.83 19.74
N LYS A 43 7.07 17.68 21.04
CA LYS A 43 7.12 18.77 22.00
C LYS A 43 8.53 18.89 22.56
N ILE A 44 9.22 19.98 22.25
CA ILE A 44 10.56 20.28 22.80
C ILE A 44 10.41 21.33 23.89
N LYS A 45 10.86 21.01 25.10
CA LYS A 45 10.84 21.95 26.23
C LYS A 45 12.05 22.88 26.11
N LYS A 46 11.79 24.19 26.09
CA LYS A 46 12.85 25.21 26.14
C LYS A 46 13.54 25.14 27.52
N GLY A 47 14.86 24.95 27.49
CA GLY A 47 15.67 24.86 28.70
C GLY A 47 15.72 26.19 29.44
N GLY A 48 15.26 26.19 30.69
CA GLY A 48 15.39 27.31 31.62
C GLY A 48 15.60 26.79 33.04
N LYS A 49 16.16 27.62 33.93
CA LYS A 49 16.48 27.23 35.33
C LYS A 49 15.25 26.61 36.02
N ARG A 50 14.08 27.25 35.90
CA ARG A 50 12.82 26.76 36.48
C ARG A 50 12.38 25.39 35.93
N THR A 51 12.51 25.18 34.61
CA THR A 51 12.16 23.91 33.94
C THR A 51 13.06 22.76 34.40
N TYR A 52 14.35 23.03 34.62
CA TYR A 52 15.30 22.03 35.14
C TYR A 52 14.99 21.62 36.59
N TYR A 53 14.60 22.56 37.45
CA TYR A 53 14.31 22.24 38.85
C TYR A 53 12.97 21.51 39.05
N GLN A 54 11.95 21.82 38.25
CA GLN A 54 10.60 21.29 38.40
C GLN A 54 10.35 19.97 37.67
N ASP A 55 11.11 19.68 36.60
CA ASP A 55 10.84 18.56 35.72
C ASP A 55 11.90 17.45 35.83
N GLU A 56 11.50 16.28 36.33
CA GLU A 56 12.40 15.15 36.55
C GLU A 56 13.02 14.59 35.26
N TYR A 57 12.27 14.64 34.14
CA TYR A 57 12.76 14.12 32.85
C TYR A 57 13.81 15.05 32.24
N VAL A 58 13.67 16.36 32.46
CA VAL A 58 14.67 17.34 32.03
C VAL A 58 15.96 17.22 32.85
N LYS A 59 15.87 16.88 34.15
CA LYS A 59 17.05 16.57 35.00
C LYS A 59 17.81 15.35 34.48
N LYS A 60 17.08 14.35 33.98
CA LYS A 60 17.64 13.13 33.36
C LYS A 60 18.14 13.35 31.93
N GLY A 61 18.09 14.58 31.40
CA GLY A 61 18.60 14.93 30.08
C GLY A 61 17.59 14.84 28.94
N TYR A 62 16.35 14.39 29.20
CA TYR A 62 15.29 14.30 28.19
C TYR A 62 14.57 15.63 28.02
N LYS A 63 14.87 16.33 26.92
CA LYS A 63 14.35 17.69 26.64
C LYS A 63 13.15 17.74 25.69
N GLY A 64 12.69 16.58 25.20
CA GLY A 64 11.57 16.50 24.28
C GLY A 64 10.73 15.25 24.50
N ILE A 65 9.47 15.34 24.11
CA ILE A 65 8.54 14.20 24.04
C ILE A 65 8.08 14.09 22.60
N MET A 66 8.24 12.91 22.02
CA MET A 66 7.68 12.56 20.72
C MET A 66 6.52 11.59 20.95
N ARG A 67 5.36 11.91 20.40
CA ARG A 67 4.19 11.01 20.36
C ARG A 67 3.90 10.69 18.91
N ILE A 68 3.86 9.41 18.59
CA ILE A 68 3.47 8.92 17.27
C ILE A 68 2.07 8.34 17.44
N CYS A 69 1.10 8.94 16.75
CA CYS A 69 -0.28 8.48 16.75
C CYS A 69 -0.57 7.88 15.38
N PHE A 70 -0.86 6.58 15.34
CA PHE A 70 -1.34 5.92 14.14
C PHE A 70 -2.86 5.81 14.23
N ILE A 71 -3.58 6.56 13.38
CA ILE A 71 -5.03 6.45 13.29
C ILE A 71 -5.32 5.51 12.13
N HIS A 72 -5.71 4.30 12.47
CA HIS A 72 -6.18 3.32 11.51
C HIS A 72 -7.71 3.36 11.53
N THR A 73 -8.29 3.78 10.41
CA THR A 73 -9.74 3.75 10.18
C THR A 73 -10.25 2.34 9.85
N HIS A 74 -9.35 1.35 9.82
CA HIS A 74 -9.63 -0.04 9.53
C HIS A 74 -8.82 -0.99 10.42
N LEU A 75 -9.27 -2.23 10.53
CA LEU A 75 -8.59 -3.31 11.26
C LEU A 75 -7.34 -3.73 10.47
N ILE A 76 -6.15 -3.63 11.05
CA ILE A 76 -4.88 -3.85 10.32
C ILE A 76 -4.50 -5.34 10.28
N ASP A 77 -4.98 -6.11 11.25
CA ASP A 77 -4.44 -7.42 11.61
C ASP A 77 -5.51 -8.52 11.58
N LYS A 78 -6.44 -8.42 10.64
CA LYS A 78 -7.44 -9.45 10.38
C LYS A 78 -7.26 -10.02 8.98
N ALA A 79 -7.43 -11.33 8.84
CA ALA A 79 -7.40 -12.05 7.57
C ALA A 79 -8.34 -11.43 6.52
N GLU A 80 -9.48 -10.90 6.95
CA GLU A 80 -10.45 -10.18 6.10
C GLU A 80 -9.84 -8.96 5.41
N VAL A 81 -8.90 -8.25 6.06
CA VAL A 81 -8.26 -7.05 5.52
C VAL A 81 -7.07 -7.41 4.64
N LEU A 82 -6.35 -8.49 4.97
CA LEU A 82 -5.30 -9.04 4.10
C LEU A 82 -5.90 -9.50 2.76
N ASN A 83 -7.10 -10.06 2.77
CA ASN A 83 -7.83 -10.43 1.55
C ASN A 83 -8.19 -9.24 0.65
N MET A 84 -8.33 -8.04 1.22
CA MET A 84 -8.66 -6.81 0.48
C MET A 84 -7.43 -6.01 0.06
N ALA A 85 -6.22 -6.49 0.39
CA ALA A 85 -5.00 -5.82 0.03
C ALA A 85 -4.78 -5.85 -1.49
N ARG A 86 -4.36 -4.71 -2.05
CA ARG A 86 -4.06 -4.58 -3.48
C ARG A 86 -2.90 -5.52 -3.85
N GLN A 87 -3.10 -6.28 -4.93
CA GLN A 87 -2.13 -7.23 -5.45
C GLN A 87 -0.82 -6.54 -5.81
N SER A 88 0.30 -7.20 -5.53
CA SER A 88 1.61 -6.66 -5.87
C SER A 88 1.81 -6.67 -7.40
N GLU A 89 2.63 -5.74 -7.90
CA GLU A 89 3.01 -5.72 -9.32
C GLU A 89 3.81 -6.98 -9.70
N GLU A 90 4.54 -7.56 -8.75
CA GLU A 90 5.29 -8.82 -8.91
C GLU A 90 4.33 -9.99 -9.17
N THR A 91 3.28 -10.10 -8.36
CA THR A 91 2.22 -11.11 -8.51
C THR A 91 1.51 -10.95 -9.85
N ARG A 92 1.15 -9.72 -10.23
CA ARG A 92 0.55 -9.46 -11.55
C ARG A 92 1.46 -9.93 -12.69
N LYS A 93 2.77 -9.66 -12.62
CA LYS A 93 3.74 -10.11 -13.62
C LYS A 93 3.88 -11.63 -13.67
N ALA A 94 3.89 -12.30 -12.52
CA ALA A 94 3.94 -13.76 -12.45
C ALA A 94 2.74 -14.39 -13.18
N PHE A 95 1.51 -13.93 -12.88
CA PHE A 95 0.31 -14.42 -13.54
C PHE A 95 0.28 -14.12 -15.04
N VAL A 96 0.70 -12.93 -15.47
CA VAL A 96 0.87 -12.64 -16.90
C VAL A 96 1.88 -13.59 -17.55
N GLY A 97 2.96 -13.94 -16.85
CA GLY A 97 3.93 -14.96 -17.28
C GLY A 97 3.27 -16.31 -17.53
N TYR A 98 2.50 -16.81 -16.57
CA TYR A 98 1.76 -18.07 -16.71
C TYR A 98 0.80 -18.06 -17.91
N PHE A 99 0.10 -16.95 -18.13
CA PHE A 99 -0.80 -16.81 -19.29
C PHE A 99 -0.04 -16.79 -20.61
N THR A 100 1.15 -16.16 -20.65
CA THR A 100 2.00 -16.18 -21.85
C THR A 100 2.57 -17.56 -22.16
N GLU A 101 2.74 -18.40 -21.14
CA GLU A 101 3.10 -19.82 -21.29
C GLU A 101 1.91 -20.70 -21.74
N GLY A 102 0.71 -20.12 -21.85
CA GLY A 102 -0.49 -20.80 -22.31
C GLY A 102 -1.31 -21.45 -21.20
N MET A 103 -1.03 -21.16 -19.92
CA MET A 103 -1.80 -21.70 -18.80
C MET A 103 -3.19 -21.06 -18.74
N SER A 104 -4.20 -21.88 -18.47
CA SER A 104 -5.53 -21.39 -18.11
C SER A 104 -5.52 -20.74 -16.71
N PRO A 105 -6.51 -19.88 -16.37
CA PRO A 105 -6.59 -19.26 -15.04
C PRO A 105 -6.51 -20.28 -13.90
N SER A 106 -7.22 -21.40 -14.00
CA SER A 106 -7.23 -22.45 -12.98
C SER A 106 -5.87 -23.13 -12.82
N GLU A 107 -5.17 -23.38 -13.92
CA GLU A 107 -3.81 -23.96 -13.88
C GLU A 107 -2.80 -22.97 -13.32
N ALA A 108 -2.91 -21.70 -13.68
CA ALA A 108 -2.06 -20.64 -13.17
C ALA A 108 -2.24 -20.47 -11.65
N ILE A 109 -3.47 -20.52 -11.14
CA ILE A 109 -3.75 -20.49 -9.69
C ILE A 109 -3.06 -21.66 -8.99
N ARG A 110 -3.30 -22.89 -9.44
CA ARG A 110 -2.72 -24.09 -8.82
C ARG A 110 -1.18 -24.06 -8.86
N ASN A 111 -0.61 -23.70 -10.00
CA ASN A 111 0.84 -23.60 -10.16
C ASN A 111 1.44 -22.53 -9.24
N HIS A 112 0.75 -21.38 -9.10
CA HIS A 112 1.20 -20.32 -8.21
C HIS A 112 1.18 -20.74 -6.74
N GLU A 113 0.11 -21.42 -6.31
CA GLU A 113 0.02 -21.97 -4.95
C GLU A 113 1.12 -23.00 -4.69
N GLU A 114 1.39 -23.91 -5.64
CA GLU A 114 2.50 -24.87 -5.54
C GLU A 114 3.86 -24.18 -5.40
N ILE A 115 4.12 -23.12 -6.18
CA ILE A 115 5.35 -22.32 -6.08
C ILE A 115 5.46 -21.66 -4.70
N LEU A 116 4.40 -21.03 -4.20
CA LEU A 116 4.40 -20.39 -2.88
C LEU A 116 4.70 -21.39 -1.76
N LEU A 117 4.12 -22.59 -1.84
CA LEU A 117 4.39 -23.67 -0.87
C LEU A 117 5.85 -24.13 -0.93
N LEU A 118 6.44 -24.24 -2.13
CA LEU A 118 7.85 -24.59 -2.31
C LEU A 118 8.81 -23.51 -1.79
N GLU A 119 8.41 -22.24 -1.86
CA GLU A 119 9.15 -21.10 -1.30
C GLU A 119 9.03 -20.99 0.24
N GLY A 120 8.24 -21.87 0.87
CA GLY A 120 8.04 -21.91 2.32
C GLY A 120 7.01 -20.90 2.82
N HIS A 121 6.13 -20.42 1.95
CA HIS A 121 4.99 -19.60 2.36
C HIS A 121 3.83 -20.48 2.83
N GLU A 122 3.64 -20.57 4.14
CA GLU A 122 2.52 -21.32 4.75
C GLU A 122 1.20 -20.52 4.75
N ASP A 123 1.29 -19.19 4.70
CA ASP A 123 0.11 -18.31 4.71
C ASP A 123 -0.32 -17.95 3.29
N LEU A 124 -1.28 -18.71 2.78
CA LEU A 124 -1.93 -18.48 1.48
C LEU A 124 -3.05 -17.44 1.54
N GLY A 125 -3.33 -16.84 2.71
CA GLY A 125 -4.39 -15.86 2.92
C GLY A 125 -4.01 -14.41 2.60
N ASP A 126 -2.75 -14.14 2.23
CA ASP A 126 -2.31 -12.80 1.82
C ASP A 126 -2.63 -12.55 0.34
N SER A 127 -3.71 -11.82 0.05
CA SER A 127 -4.11 -11.44 -1.33
C SER A 127 -3.04 -10.70 -2.10
N ARG A 128 -2.03 -10.11 -1.45
CA ARG A 128 -0.90 -9.49 -2.16
C ARG A 128 -0.06 -10.52 -2.89
N LYS A 129 0.11 -11.70 -2.27
CA LYS A 129 0.92 -12.80 -2.77
C LYS A 129 0.07 -13.84 -3.47
N ASN A 130 -0.98 -14.33 -2.81
CA ASN A 130 -1.93 -15.30 -3.36
C ASN A 130 -3.27 -14.61 -3.66
N PRO A 131 -3.47 -14.08 -4.86
CA PRO A 131 -4.67 -13.31 -5.18
C PRO A 131 -5.91 -14.22 -5.23
N PRO A 132 -7.10 -13.69 -4.93
CA PRO A 132 -8.33 -14.47 -4.99
C PRO A 132 -8.68 -14.83 -6.44
N GLU A 133 -9.34 -15.97 -6.65
CA GLU A 133 -9.62 -16.52 -7.99
C GLU A 133 -10.26 -15.50 -8.94
N HIS A 134 -11.29 -14.78 -8.47
CA HIS A 134 -12.01 -13.80 -9.30
C HIS A 134 -11.10 -12.70 -9.85
N TRP A 135 -10.04 -12.35 -9.13
CA TRP A 135 -9.04 -11.39 -9.60
C TRP A 135 -8.20 -11.97 -10.74
N VAL A 136 -7.80 -13.25 -10.63
CA VAL A 136 -7.04 -13.95 -11.67
C VAL A 136 -7.86 -14.07 -12.96
N TYR A 137 -9.15 -14.42 -12.84
CA TYR A 137 -10.06 -14.46 -14.00
C TYR A 137 -10.21 -13.09 -14.65
N SER A 138 -10.41 -12.04 -13.85
CA SER A 138 -10.50 -10.66 -14.36
C SER A 138 -9.20 -10.23 -15.07
N LEU A 139 -8.03 -10.58 -14.52
CA LEU A 139 -6.74 -10.31 -15.14
C LEU A 139 -6.58 -11.04 -16.47
N TYR A 140 -7.01 -12.31 -16.54
CA TYR A 140 -6.94 -13.10 -17.77
C TYR A 140 -7.84 -12.51 -18.88
N GLU A 141 -9.03 -12.03 -18.53
CA GLU A 141 -9.90 -11.33 -19.48
C GLU A 141 -9.25 -10.03 -19.97
N GLU A 142 -8.67 -9.24 -19.08
CA GLU A 142 -7.94 -8.00 -19.42
C GLU A 142 -6.79 -8.31 -20.38
N TRP A 143 -5.97 -9.31 -20.06
CA TRP A 143 -4.83 -9.76 -20.86
C TRP A 143 -5.28 -10.24 -22.25
N THR A 144 -6.32 -11.06 -22.32
CA THR A 144 -6.87 -11.57 -23.60
C THR A 144 -7.38 -10.43 -24.47
N LYS A 145 -8.04 -9.43 -23.87
CA LYS A 145 -8.53 -8.25 -24.58
C LYS A 145 -7.37 -7.43 -25.15
N GLN A 146 -6.29 -7.25 -24.38
CA GLN A 146 -5.09 -6.56 -24.86
C GLN A 146 -4.45 -7.28 -26.04
N ILE A 147 -4.34 -8.61 -25.99
CA ILE A 147 -3.80 -9.40 -27.10
C ILE A 147 -4.67 -9.27 -28.36
N LYS A 148 -5.99 -9.40 -28.23
CA LYS A 148 -6.92 -9.22 -29.36
C LYS A 148 -6.79 -7.84 -29.98
N ASN A 149 -6.70 -6.80 -29.16
CA ASN A 149 -6.49 -5.43 -29.64
C ASN A 149 -5.16 -5.27 -30.37
N ARG A 150 -4.08 -5.86 -29.84
CA ARG A 150 -2.76 -5.83 -30.48
C ARG A 150 -2.79 -6.51 -31.85
N LEU A 151 -3.35 -7.73 -31.93
CA LEU A 151 -3.50 -8.47 -33.18
C LEU A 151 -4.36 -7.71 -34.19
N HIS A 152 -5.43 -7.05 -33.74
CA HIS A 152 -6.26 -6.22 -34.60
C HIS A 152 -5.45 -5.07 -35.22
N LEU A 153 -4.68 -4.34 -34.40
CA LEU A 153 -3.83 -3.24 -34.87
C LEU A 153 -2.74 -3.72 -35.86
N GLU A 154 -2.10 -4.84 -35.57
CA GLU A 154 -1.09 -5.45 -36.46
C GLU A 154 -1.70 -5.83 -37.82
N SER A 155 -2.94 -6.35 -37.82
CA SER A 155 -3.66 -6.68 -39.05
C SER A 155 -3.98 -5.45 -39.91
N GLN A 156 -4.37 -4.33 -39.27
CA GLN A 156 -4.66 -3.06 -39.95
C GLN A 156 -3.40 -2.47 -40.57
N LEU A 157 -2.29 -2.47 -39.83
CA LEU A 157 -0.99 -1.99 -40.30
C LEU A 157 -0.47 -2.80 -41.49
N THR A 158 -0.64 -4.12 -41.45
CA THR A 158 -0.23 -5.02 -42.55
C THR A 158 -1.02 -4.71 -43.82
N ARG A 159 -2.35 -4.55 -43.74
CA ARG A 159 -3.20 -4.18 -44.89
C ARG A 159 -2.80 -2.83 -45.49
N TYR A 160 -2.55 -1.84 -44.65
CA TYR A 160 -2.14 -0.51 -45.10
C TYR A 160 -0.80 -0.56 -45.87
N LYS A 161 0.19 -1.29 -45.36
CA LYS A 161 1.48 -1.49 -46.05
C LYS A 161 1.32 -2.18 -47.40
N SER A 162 0.44 -3.18 -47.51
CA SER A 162 0.16 -3.87 -48.77
C SER A 162 -0.57 -3.01 -49.81
N SER A 163 -1.25 -1.92 -49.40
CA SER A 163 -1.93 -0.98 -50.33
C SER A 163 -1.03 0.15 -50.85
N LEU A 164 0.19 0.28 -50.30
CA LEU A 164 1.15 1.32 -50.67
C LEU A 164 2.22 0.87 -51.68
N PHE A 165 2.22 -0.42 -52.03
CA PHE A 165 3.04 -1.04 -53.06
C PHE A 165 2.14 -1.63 -54.14
#